data_AF-A0A7K6VZX8-F1
#
_entry.id   AF-A0A7K6VZX8-F1
#
_cell.length_a   1.000
_cell.length_b   1.000
_cell.length_c   1.000
_cell.angle_alpha   90.00
_cell.angle_beta   90.00
_cell.angle_gamma   90.00
#
_symmetry.space_group_name_H-M   'P 1'
#
loop_
_entity.id
_entity.type
_entity.pdbx_description
1 polymer ?
#
loop_
_entity_poly.entity_id
_entity_poly.type
_entity_poly.pdbx_seq_one_letter_code
_entity_poly.pdbx_strand_id
1 'polypeptide(L)'
;MDARFTRSKSPLLDRALARPRSDVSLSAFALLFSELLVQYCQRRVYSVGQLQAQLARLGHHVGLRVLDPLVAREKAARRETKLLSALLFVKGPVWRGLFGKEADKLEQANDDDRTYYVIEREPLVNAFISVPRDNSTLNCAAFTAGLVEALLGASGFPAKVTAHWHKGTTLMIKFDEGVVARERSLEGR
;
A
#
# COMPACT_ATOMS: atom_id res chain seq x y z
N MET A 1 10.37 -52.51 -29.24
CA MET A 1 9.71 -52.36 -27.92
C MET A 1 9.92 -50.91 -27.50
N ASP A 2 9.10 -49.99 -28.01
CA ASP A 2 9.25 -48.56 -27.77
C ASP A 2 8.26 -48.12 -26.71
N ALA A 3 8.68 -48.21 -25.44
CA ALA A 3 7.95 -47.60 -24.34
C ALA A 3 8.21 -46.08 -24.38
N ARG A 4 7.36 -45.35 -25.12
CA ARG A 4 7.25 -43.89 -25.01
C ARG A 4 6.85 -43.58 -23.57
N PHE A 5 7.79 -43.08 -22.77
CA PHE A 5 7.50 -42.42 -21.50
C PHE A 5 6.49 -41.31 -21.78
N THR A 6 5.22 -41.54 -21.47
CA THR A 6 4.25 -40.46 -21.36
C THR A 6 4.65 -39.68 -20.12
N ARG A 7 5.34 -38.55 -20.31
CA ARG A 7 5.67 -37.61 -19.24
C ARG A 7 4.35 -37.00 -18.76
N SER A 8 3.66 -37.72 -17.88
CA SER A 8 2.52 -37.20 -17.14
C SER A 8 2.99 -35.92 -16.47
N LYS A 9 2.34 -34.79 -16.79
CA LYS A 9 2.62 -33.51 -16.13
C LYS A 9 2.34 -33.73 -14.65
N SER A 10 3.39 -33.83 -13.86
CA SER A 10 3.24 -34.03 -12.42
C SER A 10 2.57 -32.79 -11.84
N PRO A 11 1.43 -32.91 -11.15
CA PRO A 11 0.70 -31.76 -10.58
C PRO A 11 1.52 -31.00 -9.53
N LEU A 12 2.61 -31.60 -9.04
CA LEU A 12 3.63 -30.95 -8.20
C LEU A 12 4.45 -29.87 -8.94
N LEU A 13 4.66 -30.03 -10.25
CA LEU A 13 5.38 -29.05 -11.08
C LEU A 13 4.46 -27.94 -11.61
N ASP A 14 3.16 -28.21 -11.72
CA ASP A 14 2.14 -27.21 -12.07
C ASP A 14 1.66 -26.41 -10.84
N ARG A 15 2.01 -26.86 -9.63
CA ARG A 15 1.71 -26.13 -8.40
C ARG A 15 2.62 -24.92 -8.33
N ALA A 16 2.02 -23.73 -8.45
CA ALA A 16 2.71 -22.48 -8.19
C ALA A 16 3.49 -22.60 -6.86
N LEU A 17 4.78 -22.23 -6.87
CA LEU A 17 5.66 -22.12 -5.69
C LEU A 17 5.21 -20.97 -4.77
N ALA A 18 3.90 -20.84 -4.55
CA ALA A 18 3.33 -19.89 -3.62
C ALA A 18 3.74 -20.34 -2.22
N ARG A 19 4.79 -19.72 -1.69
CA ARG A 19 5.15 -19.82 -0.29
C ARG A 19 3.89 -19.55 0.53
N PRO A 20 3.43 -20.49 1.38
CA PRO A 20 2.24 -20.28 2.20
C PRO A 20 2.41 -19.01 3.03
N ARG A 21 1.31 -18.31 3.28
CA ARG A 21 1.31 -17.16 4.19
C ARG A 21 1.83 -17.66 5.55
N SER A 22 2.95 -17.10 5.99
CA SER A 22 3.46 -17.31 7.34
C SER A 22 2.78 -16.27 8.23
N ASP A 23 1.93 -16.71 9.13
CA ASP A 23 1.30 -15.82 10.09
C ASP A 23 2.34 -15.41 11.14
N VAL A 24 2.58 -14.12 11.25
CA VAL A 24 3.47 -13.53 12.25
C VAL A 24 2.59 -12.87 13.30
N SER A 25 2.97 -12.99 14.58
CA SER A 25 2.27 -12.29 15.65
C SER A 25 2.29 -10.79 15.39
N LEU A 26 1.10 -10.21 15.45
CA LEU A 26 0.86 -8.78 15.28
C LEU A 26 1.65 -7.94 16.30
N SER A 27 1.91 -8.48 17.49
CA SER A 27 2.77 -7.86 18.50
C SER A 27 4.22 -7.75 18.06
N ALA A 28 4.74 -8.68 17.26
CA ALA A 28 6.12 -8.61 16.76
C ALA A 28 6.30 -7.43 15.79
N PHE A 29 5.30 -7.18 14.94
CA PHE A 29 5.27 -6.00 14.08
C PHE A 29 5.17 -4.71 14.91
N ALA A 30 4.26 -4.67 15.90
CA ALA A 30 4.08 -3.51 16.78
C ALA A 30 5.37 -3.14 17.53
N LEU A 31 6.09 -4.12 18.09
CA LEU A 31 7.34 -3.89 18.82
C LEU A 31 8.45 -3.39 17.89
N LEU A 32 8.63 -3.99 16.71
CA LEU A 32 9.63 -3.54 15.74
C LEU A 32 9.33 -2.13 15.24
N PHE A 33 8.06 -1.87 14.93
CA PHE A 33 7.63 -0.57 14.45
C PHE A 33 7.75 0.49 15.55
N SER A 34 7.43 0.16 16.80
CA SER A 34 7.64 1.04 17.96
C SER A 34 9.11 1.42 18.14
N GLU A 35 10.03 0.46 18.08
CA GLU A 35 11.47 0.72 18.15
C GLU A 35 11.94 1.65 17.01
N LEU A 36 11.48 1.38 15.79
CA LEU A 36 11.81 2.20 14.63
C LEU A 36 11.27 3.63 14.78
N LEU A 37 10.04 3.78 15.27
CA LEU A 37 9.36 5.07 15.37
C LEU A 37 9.82 5.91 16.56
N VAL A 38 9.98 5.28 17.72
CA VAL A 38 10.32 5.92 19.00
C VAL A 38 11.84 6.08 19.16
N GLN A 39 12.65 5.05 18.91
CA GLN A 39 14.10 5.16 19.15
C GLN A 39 14.88 5.70 17.96
N TYR A 40 14.59 5.25 16.74
CA TYR A 40 15.38 5.65 15.57
C TYR A 40 14.96 7.01 15.03
N CYS A 41 13.66 7.28 14.91
CA CYS A 41 13.19 8.52 14.32
C CYS A 41 13.13 9.70 15.30
N GLN A 42 12.63 9.53 16.54
CA GLN A 42 12.57 10.68 17.49
C GLN A 42 13.97 11.15 17.93
N ARG A 43 14.97 10.28 18.02
CA ARG A 43 16.34 10.70 18.40
C ARG A 43 17.06 11.53 17.33
N ARG A 44 16.61 11.47 16.07
CA ARG A 44 17.27 12.10 14.92
C ARG A 44 16.50 13.27 14.32
N VAL A 45 15.27 13.50 14.78
CA VAL A 45 14.33 14.41 14.13
C VAL A 45 13.74 15.38 15.13
N TYR A 46 13.75 16.67 14.76
CA TYR A 46 13.33 17.77 15.62
C TYR A 46 11.87 18.22 15.38
N SER A 47 11.19 17.70 14.33
CA SER A 47 9.81 18.06 14.01
C SER A 47 8.94 16.87 13.58
N VAL A 48 7.64 16.94 13.89
CA VAL A 48 6.65 15.90 13.52
C VAL A 48 6.56 15.73 12.00
N GLY A 49 6.70 16.81 11.22
CA GLY A 49 6.67 16.75 9.76
C GLY A 49 7.87 15.99 9.16
N GLN A 50 9.08 16.20 9.70
CA GLN A 50 10.26 15.43 9.28
C GLN A 50 10.13 13.94 9.66
N LEU A 51 9.50 13.66 10.80
CA LEU A 51 9.25 12.29 11.26
C LEU A 51 8.30 11.56 10.30
N GLN A 52 7.19 12.22 9.93
CA GLN A 52 6.27 11.70 8.91
C GLN A 52 6.96 11.48 7.55
N ALA A 53 7.84 12.38 7.12
CA ALA A 53 8.59 12.22 5.87
C ALA A 53 9.56 11.02 5.91
N GLN A 54 10.23 10.77 7.04
CA GLN A 54 11.08 9.58 7.21
C GLN A 54 10.27 8.29 7.21
N LEU A 55 9.12 8.28 7.89
CA LEU A 55 8.20 7.14 7.88
C LEU A 55 7.68 6.85 6.46
N ALA A 56 7.31 7.89 5.71
CA ALA A 56 6.91 7.76 4.32
C ALA A 56 8.03 7.17 3.44
N ARG A 57 9.28 7.59 3.62
CA ARG A 57 10.43 6.99 2.90
C ARG A 57 10.63 5.51 3.19
N LEU A 58 10.46 5.10 4.45
CA LEU A 58 10.53 3.68 4.82
C LEU A 58 9.36 2.89 4.21
N GLY A 59 8.15 3.46 4.27
CA GLY A 59 6.97 2.90 3.61
C GLY A 59 7.17 2.73 2.12
N HIS A 60 7.82 3.70 1.47
CA HIS A 60 8.11 3.67 0.04
C HIS A 60 8.97 2.46 -0.36
N HIS A 61 10.06 2.19 0.38
CA HIS A 61 10.88 1.01 0.13
C HIS A 61 10.12 -0.31 0.30
N VAL A 62 9.21 -0.36 1.28
CA VAL A 62 8.35 -1.54 1.49
C VAL A 62 7.35 -1.68 0.34
N GLY A 63 6.71 -0.59 -0.09
CA GLY A 63 5.73 -0.60 -1.18
C GLY A 63 6.30 -1.11 -2.50
N LEU A 64 7.53 -0.71 -2.85
CA LEU A 64 8.23 -1.22 -4.05
C LEU A 64 8.40 -2.74 -4.03
N ARG A 65 8.69 -3.33 -2.86
CA ARG A 65 8.90 -4.78 -2.70
C ARG A 65 7.60 -5.56 -2.58
N VAL A 66 6.52 -4.92 -2.16
CA VAL A 66 5.22 -5.54 -1.95
C VAL A 66 4.41 -5.62 -3.26
N LEU A 67 4.69 -4.74 -4.24
CA LEU A 67 3.96 -4.72 -5.52
C LEU A 67 4.02 -6.05 -6.27
N ASP A 68 5.23 -6.51 -6.62
CA ASP A 68 5.40 -7.68 -7.49
C ASP A 68 4.80 -8.96 -6.88
N PRO A 69 5.01 -9.27 -5.58
CA PRO A 69 4.36 -10.41 -4.95
C PRO A 69 2.83 -10.32 -4.95
N LEU A 70 2.25 -9.14 -4.73
CA LEU A 70 0.79 -8.96 -4.75
C LEU A 70 0.21 -9.12 -6.15
N VAL A 71 0.85 -8.53 -7.17
CA VAL A 71 0.40 -8.64 -8.57
C VAL A 71 0.53 -10.08 -9.09
N ALA A 72 1.60 -10.77 -8.72
CA ALA A 72 1.79 -12.18 -9.07
C ALA A 72 0.73 -13.10 -8.44
N ARG A 73 0.34 -12.83 -7.18
CA ARG A 73 -0.62 -13.67 -6.43
C ARG A 73 -2.08 -13.36 -6.74
N GLU A 74 -2.46 -12.09 -6.76
CA GLU A 74 -3.85 -11.64 -6.79
C GLU A 74 -4.34 -11.31 -8.20
N LYS A 75 -3.42 -11.10 -9.16
CA LYS A 75 -3.75 -10.59 -10.51
C LYS A 75 -3.15 -11.41 -11.65
N ALA A 76 -2.61 -12.61 -11.39
CA ALA A 76 -1.97 -13.46 -12.40
C ALA A 76 -0.95 -12.69 -13.27
N ALA A 77 -0.17 -11.81 -12.63
CA ALA A 77 0.81 -10.93 -13.29
C ALA A 77 0.25 -9.85 -14.24
N ARG A 78 -1.07 -9.58 -14.23
CA ARG A 78 -1.67 -8.51 -15.03
C ARG A 78 -1.57 -7.16 -14.30
N ARG A 79 -1.00 -6.17 -14.99
CA ARG A 79 -0.93 -4.77 -14.50
C ARG A 79 -2.20 -4.01 -14.85
N GLU A 80 -2.62 -3.15 -13.93
CA GLU A 80 -3.76 -2.25 -14.13
C GLU A 80 -3.35 -1.10 -15.07
N THR A 81 -4.20 -0.81 -16.05
CA THR A 81 -3.97 0.29 -17.02
C THR A 81 -4.88 1.48 -16.79
N LYS A 82 -5.99 1.28 -16.07
CA LYS A 82 -6.98 2.31 -15.73
C LYS A 82 -6.77 2.82 -14.31
N LEU A 83 -6.99 4.12 -14.11
CA LEU A 83 -6.84 4.80 -12.83
C LEU A 83 -7.75 4.21 -11.75
N LEU A 84 -9.04 4.03 -12.09
CA LEU A 84 -10.03 3.48 -11.16
C LEU A 84 -9.67 2.05 -10.74
N SER A 85 -9.19 1.22 -11.68
CA SER A 85 -8.78 -0.15 -11.39
C SER A 85 -7.55 -0.20 -10.48
N ALA A 86 -6.59 0.72 -10.65
CA ALA A 86 -5.45 0.86 -9.76
C ALA A 86 -5.86 1.30 -8.35
N LEU A 87 -6.80 2.24 -8.22
CA LEU A 87 -7.33 2.66 -6.92
C LEU A 87 -8.12 1.53 -6.21
N LEU A 88 -8.90 0.75 -6.95
CA LEU A 88 -9.59 -0.44 -6.41
C LEU A 88 -8.60 -1.54 -6.01
N PHE A 89 -7.48 -1.67 -6.72
CA PHE A 89 -6.38 -2.56 -6.34
C PHE A 89 -5.75 -2.14 -4.99
N VAL A 90 -5.58 -0.84 -4.76
CA VAL A 90 -5.13 -0.30 -3.46
C VAL A 90 -6.17 -0.56 -2.36
N LYS A 91 -7.45 -0.28 -2.61
CA LYS A 91 -8.55 -0.47 -1.63
C LYS A 91 -8.73 -1.94 -1.21
N GLY A 92 -8.61 -2.88 -2.15
CA GLY A 92 -8.91 -4.29 -1.92
C GLY A 92 -7.64 -5.14 -1.68
N PRO A 93 -6.99 -5.66 -2.74
CA PRO A 93 -5.83 -6.56 -2.64
C PRO A 93 -4.68 -6.06 -1.76
N VAL A 94 -4.29 -4.78 -1.91
CA VAL A 94 -3.20 -4.21 -1.11
C VAL A 94 -3.60 -4.12 0.35
N TRP A 95 -4.77 -3.54 0.63
CA TRP A 95 -5.27 -3.38 1.99
C TRP A 95 -5.47 -4.72 2.69
N ARG A 96 -6.06 -5.70 2.01
CA ARG A 96 -6.21 -7.06 2.54
C ARG A 96 -4.87 -7.75 2.76
N GLY A 97 -3.89 -7.51 1.89
CA GLY A 97 -2.54 -8.04 2.02
C GLY A 97 -1.75 -7.47 3.20
N LEU A 98 -1.99 -6.21 3.56
CA LEU A 98 -1.29 -5.51 4.65
C LEU A 98 -2.03 -5.59 5.99
N PHE A 99 -3.35 -5.43 5.95
CA PHE A 99 -4.20 -5.21 7.12
C PHE A 99 -5.24 -6.31 7.33
N GLY A 100 -5.38 -7.25 6.39
CA GLY A 100 -6.39 -8.31 6.47
C GLY A 100 -7.83 -7.83 6.24
N LYS A 101 -8.03 -6.54 5.99
CA LYS A 101 -9.34 -5.92 5.69
C LYS A 101 -9.25 -5.04 4.44
N GLU A 102 -10.37 -4.79 3.79
CA GLU A 102 -10.45 -3.79 2.73
C GLU A 102 -10.53 -2.38 3.32
N ALA A 103 -10.14 -1.37 2.55
CA ALA A 103 -10.24 -0.01 3.04
C ALA A 103 -11.71 0.41 3.19
N ASP A 104 -12.07 1.18 4.21
CA ASP A 104 -13.49 1.48 4.48
C ASP A 104 -14.13 2.25 3.33
N LYS A 105 -13.50 3.34 2.86
CA LYS A 105 -14.02 4.17 1.78
C LYS A 105 -12.93 4.62 0.80
N LEU A 106 -13.37 4.80 -0.45
CA LEU A 106 -12.62 5.45 -1.51
C LEU A 106 -13.54 6.54 -2.07
N GLU A 107 -13.16 7.80 -1.90
CA GLU A 107 -13.91 8.98 -2.36
C GLU A 107 -13.04 9.77 -3.35
N GLN A 108 -13.63 10.38 -4.38
CA GLN A 108 -12.94 11.36 -5.22
C GLN A 108 -13.18 12.76 -4.63
N ALA A 109 -12.23 13.66 -4.77
CA ALA A 109 -12.46 15.05 -4.39
C ALA A 109 -13.50 15.68 -5.30
N ASN A 110 -14.45 16.44 -4.72
CA ASN A 110 -15.50 17.09 -5.49
C ASN A 110 -14.98 18.21 -6.40
N ASP A 111 -13.88 18.86 -5.98
CA ASP A 111 -13.33 20.05 -6.64
C ASP A 111 -12.10 19.76 -7.51
N ASP A 112 -11.57 18.52 -7.48
CA ASP A 112 -10.35 18.14 -8.19
C ASP A 112 -10.38 16.67 -8.64
N ASP A 113 -10.56 16.46 -9.95
CA ASP A 113 -10.54 15.14 -10.58
C ASP A 113 -9.24 14.37 -10.33
N ARG A 114 -8.14 15.06 -9.99
CA ARG A 114 -6.81 14.47 -9.75
C ARG A 114 -6.63 13.95 -8.34
N THR A 115 -7.54 14.27 -7.43
CA THR A 115 -7.40 13.98 -6.01
C THR A 115 -8.41 12.93 -5.56
N TYR A 116 -7.91 11.88 -4.89
CA TYR A 116 -8.70 10.79 -4.34
C TYR A 116 -8.36 10.60 -2.85
N TYR A 117 -9.34 10.14 -2.09
CA TYR A 117 -9.26 9.93 -0.66
C TYR A 117 -9.53 8.46 -0.32
N VAL A 118 -8.59 7.83 0.37
CA VAL A 118 -8.81 6.54 1.03
C VAL A 118 -9.04 6.81 2.51
N ILE A 119 -10.23 6.55 3.01
CA ILE A 119 -10.62 6.86 4.39
C ILE A 119 -10.68 5.57 5.19
N GLU A 120 -10.04 5.60 6.35
CA GLU A 120 -10.02 4.56 7.38
C GLU A 120 -10.58 5.12 8.68
N ARG A 121 -11.66 4.54 9.19
CA ARG A 121 -12.20 4.90 10.51
C ARG A 121 -11.27 4.41 11.62
N GLU A 122 -10.76 3.20 11.48
CA GLU A 122 -9.88 2.55 12.45
C GLU A 122 -8.60 2.03 11.76
N PRO A 123 -7.59 2.90 11.60
CA PRO A 123 -6.31 2.50 11.00
C PRO A 123 -5.58 1.51 11.92
N LEU A 124 -5.39 0.28 11.46
CA LEU A 124 -4.67 -0.75 12.22
C LEU A 124 -3.25 -0.32 12.60
N VAL A 125 -2.60 0.52 11.79
CA VAL A 125 -1.27 1.05 12.09
C VAL A 125 -1.24 1.86 13.39
N ASN A 126 -2.33 2.58 13.71
CA ASN A 126 -2.44 3.30 14.98
C ASN A 126 -2.78 2.36 16.15
N ALA A 127 -3.37 1.18 15.88
CA ALA A 127 -3.53 0.14 16.89
C ALA A 127 -2.20 -0.54 17.26
N PHE A 128 -1.17 -0.46 16.39
CA PHE A 128 0.14 -1.10 16.60
C PHE A 128 1.16 -0.20 17.30
N ILE A 129 0.78 1.02 17.68
CA ILE A 129 1.66 1.97 18.35
C ILE A 129 0.95 2.60 19.53
N SER A 130 1.60 2.55 20.68
CA SER A 130 1.29 3.47 21.77
C SER A 130 1.91 4.81 21.40
N VAL A 131 1.19 5.66 20.67
CA VAL A 131 1.65 7.04 20.46
C VAL A 131 1.76 7.69 21.85
N PRO A 132 2.94 8.21 22.24
CA PRO A 132 3.07 8.94 23.50
C PRO A 132 2.00 10.03 23.56
N ARG A 133 1.31 10.18 24.70
CA ARG A 133 0.14 11.07 24.85
C ARG A 133 0.42 12.52 24.41
N ASP A 134 1.68 12.93 24.42
CA ASP A 134 2.14 14.27 24.05
C ASP A 134 2.27 14.50 22.52
N ASN A 135 2.24 13.44 21.71
CA ASN A 135 2.45 13.47 20.26
C ASN A 135 1.20 13.06 19.45
N SER A 136 0.01 13.51 19.87
CA SER A 136 -1.28 13.23 19.21
C SER A 136 -1.36 13.66 17.73
N THR A 137 -0.41 14.45 17.25
CA THR A 137 -0.28 14.90 15.85
C THR A 137 0.46 13.91 14.94
N LEU A 138 1.09 12.88 15.51
CA LEU A 138 1.86 11.90 14.77
C LEU A 138 0.93 10.94 14.03
N ASN A 139 0.80 11.14 12.72
CA ASN A 139 0.03 10.26 11.86
C ASN A 139 0.91 9.12 11.32
N CYS A 140 0.81 7.94 11.91
CA CYS A 140 1.54 6.76 11.42
C CYS A 140 1.04 6.23 10.09
N ALA A 141 -0.11 6.71 9.63
CA ALA A 141 -0.52 6.51 8.25
C ALA A 141 0.40 7.22 7.25
N ALA A 142 1.35 8.07 7.69
CA ALA A 142 2.42 8.56 6.82
C ALA A 142 3.29 7.41 6.28
N PHE A 143 3.51 6.35 7.06
CA PHE A 143 4.19 5.13 6.57
C PHE A 143 3.35 4.46 5.46
N THR A 144 2.05 4.27 5.71
CA THR A 144 1.12 3.71 4.72
C THR A 144 1.00 4.59 3.47
N ALA A 145 1.02 5.92 3.63
CA ALA A 145 1.01 6.88 2.54
C ALA A 145 2.21 6.68 1.61
N GLY A 146 3.41 6.59 2.18
CA GLY A 146 4.61 6.33 1.39
C GLY A 146 4.62 4.96 0.70
N LEU A 147 4.04 3.95 1.35
CA LEU A 147 3.84 2.62 0.76
C LEU A 147 2.91 2.69 -0.46
N VAL A 148 1.77 3.36 -0.34
CA VAL A 148 0.82 3.55 -1.45
C VAL A 148 1.42 4.42 -2.56
N GLU A 149 2.18 5.46 -2.21
CA GLU A 149 2.92 6.30 -3.17
C GLU A 149 3.88 5.46 -4.03
N ALA A 150 4.65 4.55 -3.41
CA ALA A 150 5.51 3.62 -4.13
C ALA A 150 4.75 2.66 -5.04
N LEU A 151 3.65 2.08 -4.54
CA LEU A 151 2.83 1.13 -5.30
C LEU A 151 2.26 1.77 -6.56
N LEU A 152 1.68 2.96 -6.42
CA LEU A 152 1.09 3.69 -7.54
C LEU A 152 2.16 4.13 -8.54
N GLY A 153 3.28 4.68 -8.04
CA GLY A 153 4.43 5.07 -8.87
C GLY A 153 4.99 3.90 -9.69
N ALA A 154 5.25 2.76 -9.04
CA ALA A 154 5.77 1.56 -9.72
C ALA A 154 4.75 0.90 -10.66
N SER A 155 3.45 1.14 -10.44
CA SER A 155 2.36 0.71 -11.35
C SER A 155 2.18 1.64 -12.56
N GLY A 156 2.97 2.72 -12.67
CA GLY A 156 2.85 3.69 -13.78
C GLY A 156 1.79 4.77 -13.57
N PHE A 157 1.40 5.01 -12.32
CA PHE A 157 0.51 6.08 -11.88
C PHE A 157 1.26 6.98 -10.88
N PRO A 158 2.17 7.85 -11.34
CA PRO A 158 2.86 8.78 -10.46
C PRO A 158 1.85 9.66 -9.72
N ALA A 159 1.98 9.69 -8.40
CA ALA A 159 1.07 10.38 -7.50
C ALA A 159 1.83 10.84 -6.26
N LYS A 160 1.31 11.86 -5.60
CA LYS A 160 1.72 12.29 -4.27
C LYS A 160 0.72 11.85 -3.23
N VAL A 161 1.16 11.09 -2.24
CA VAL A 161 0.27 10.59 -1.18
C VAL A 161 0.62 11.24 0.15
N THR A 162 -0.38 11.76 0.83
CA THR A 162 -0.23 12.39 2.15
C THR A 162 -1.31 11.89 3.10
N ALA A 163 -1.00 11.85 4.40
CA ALA A 163 -1.90 11.34 5.42
C ALA A 163 -2.45 12.48 6.28
N HIS A 164 -3.76 12.55 6.44
CA HIS A 164 -4.48 13.59 7.17
C HIS A 164 -5.47 12.99 8.16
N TRP A 165 -5.77 13.74 9.22
CA TRP A 165 -6.83 13.39 10.16
C TRP A 165 -8.15 14.01 9.67
N HIS A 166 -8.93 13.23 8.93
CA HIS A 166 -10.24 13.65 8.42
C HIS A 166 -11.16 12.43 8.42
N LYS A 167 -12.34 12.53 9.07
CA LYS A 167 -13.30 11.42 9.25
C LYS A 167 -12.65 10.11 9.74
N GLY A 168 -11.62 10.23 10.59
CA GLY A 168 -10.67 9.16 10.91
C GLY A 168 -9.29 9.48 10.32
N THR A 169 -8.63 8.47 9.76
CA THR A 169 -7.38 8.63 9.01
C THR A 169 -7.67 8.59 7.53
N THR A 170 -7.32 9.67 6.82
CA THR A 170 -7.52 9.78 5.38
C THR A 170 -6.17 9.86 4.68
N LEU A 171 -5.96 9.01 3.67
CA LEU A 171 -4.88 9.16 2.71
C LEU A 171 -5.37 9.95 1.50
N MET A 172 -4.80 11.13 1.30
CA MET A 172 -5.02 11.93 0.10
C MET A 172 -3.99 11.54 -0.96
N ILE A 173 -4.49 11.04 -2.09
CA ILE A 173 -3.73 10.63 -3.26
C ILE A 173 -3.98 11.68 -4.34
N LYS A 174 -2.95 12.45 -4.68
CA LYS A 174 -3.02 13.44 -5.77
C LYS A 174 -2.19 12.96 -6.94
N PHE A 175 -2.83 12.65 -8.06
CA PHE A 175 -2.16 12.19 -9.26
C PHE A 175 -1.53 13.33 -10.05
N ASP A 176 -0.46 13.01 -10.78
CA ASP A 176 0.14 13.94 -11.73
C ASP A 176 -0.80 14.19 -12.92
N GLU A 177 -0.70 15.38 -13.50
CA GLU A 177 -1.54 15.79 -14.64
C GLU A 177 -1.46 14.83 -15.83
N GLY A 178 -0.27 14.28 -16.09
CA GLY A 178 -0.05 13.33 -17.17
C GLY A 178 -0.85 12.03 -16.99
N VAL A 179 -1.17 11.63 -15.75
CA VAL A 179 -1.96 10.43 -15.46
C VAL A 179 -3.42 10.65 -15.85
N VAL A 180 -3.99 11.79 -15.46
CA VAL A 180 -5.39 12.13 -15.78
C VAL A 180 -5.56 12.42 -17.27
N ALA A 181 -4.58 13.08 -17.89
CA ALA A 181 -4.57 13.29 -19.35
C ALA A 181 -4.54 11.94 -20.11
N ARG A 182 -3.72 10.99 -19.65
CA ARG A 182 -3.69 9.63 -20.20
C ARG A 182 -5.02 8.91 -20.03
N GLU A 183 -5.63 8.97 -18.85
CA GLU A 183 -6.91 8.33 -18.59
C GLU A 183 -8.00 8.87 -19.52
N ARG A 184 -8.11 10.20 -19.66
CA ARG A 184 -9.07 10.85 -20.59
C ARG A 184 -8.86 10.41 -22.04
N SER A 185 -7.60 10.24 -22.47
CA SER A 185 -7.30 9.72 -23.81
C SER A 185 -7.65 8.25 -24.00
N LEU A 186 -7.68 7.45 -22.92
CA LEU A 186 -8.04 6.03 -22.95
C LEU A 186 -9.55 5.81 -22.85
N GLU A 187 -10.29 6.71 -22.23
CA GLU A 187 -11.77 6.69 -22.18
C GLU A 187 -12.42 7.14 -23.50
N GLY A 188 -11.72 7.93 -24.31
CA GLY A 188 -12.16 8.33 -25.65
C GLY A 188 -12.05 7.24 -26.73
N ARG A 189 -11.77 5.99 -26.36
CA ARG A 189 -11.70 4.80 -27.25
C ARG A 189 -12.63 3.72 -26.74
#